data_AF-A0A9W9YN54-F1
#
_entry.id   AF-A0A9W9YN54-F1
#
_cell.length_a   1.000
_cell.length_b   1.000
_cell.length_c   1.000
_cell.angle_alpha   90.00
_cell.angle_beta   90.00
_cell.angle_gamma   90.00
#
_symmetry.space_group_name_H-M   'P 1'
#
loop_
_entity.id
_entity.type
_entity.pdbx_description
1 polymer ?
#
loop_
_entity_poly.entity_id
_entity_poly.type
_entity_poly.pdbx_seq_one_letter_code
_entity_poly.pdbx_strand_id
1 'polypeptide(L)'
;MTMVLCNHLKALLESAVRQNLPEEEEDATFDFQVILVGFSKGCVVLNQIIYELSMVSAGVDPRLNAFASRISTMYWLDGGHSGESNTWITDEKFLYHLAKHVPSIRVHVTPYQIKEHDAAVDWERAEEVCGESSLAWRQHQGQSSFSRQRSLSRIPL
;
A
#
# COMPACT_ATOMS: atom_id res chain seq x y z
N MET A 1 -9.87 20.74 7.85
CA MET A 1 -9.27 19.93 6.78
C MET A 1 -10.36 19.03 6.24
N THR A 2 -10.74 19.19 4.98
CA THR A 2 -11.86 18.47 4.35
C THR A 2 -11.42 17.04 4.00
N MET A 3 -12.26 16.03 4.25
CA MET A 3 -12.00 14.60 3.96
C MET A 3 -12.24 14.30 2.47
N VAL A 4 -11.56 15.03 1.58
CA VAL A 4 -11.84 15.03 0.14
C VAL A 4 -11.35 13.74 -0.52
N LEU A 5 -10.15 13.26 -0.16
CA LEU A 5 -9.54 12.11 -0.80
C LEU A 5 -10.26 10.82 -0.44
N CYS A 6 -10.58 10.61 0.84
CA CYS A 6 -11.30 9.40 1.27
C CYS A 6 -12.70 9.34 0.63
N ASN A 7 -13.41 10.48 0.53
CA ASN A 7 -14.69 10.53 -0.17
C ASN A 7 -14.55 10.27 -1.67
N HIS A 8 -13.54 10.87 -2.32
CA HIS A 8 -13.31 10.67 -3.74
C HIS A 8 -12.94 9.21 -4.06
N LEU A 9 -12.08 8.59 -3.25
CA LEU A 9 -11.67 7.20 -3.40
C LEU A 9 -12.85 6.24 -3.21
N LYS A 10 -13.68 6.49 -2.20
CA LYS A 10 -14.92 5.73 -1.99
C LYS A 10 -15.85 5.82 -3.20
N ALA A 11 -16.10 7.03 -3.69
CA ALA A 11 -16.95 7.26 -4.86
C ALA A 11 -16.40 6.60 -6.14
N LEU A 12 -15.06 6.63 -6.32
CA LEU A 12 -14.40 5.97 -7.44
C LEU A 12 -14.59 4.45 -7.38
N LEU A 13 -14.43 3.83 -6.20
CA LEU A 13 -14.64 2.41 -6.01
C LEU A 13 -16.10 2.01 -6.28
N GLU A 14 -17.06 2.73 -5.69
CA GLU A 14 -18.50 2.49 -5.91
C GLU A 14 -18.88 2.63 -7.39
N SER A 15 -18.32 3.64 -8.08
CA SER A 15 -18.54 3.84 -9.51
C SER A 15 -17.97 2.69 -10.35
N ALA A 16 -16.75 2.24 -10.04
CA ALA A 16 -16.13 1.12 -10.73
C ALA A 16 -16.92 -0.19 -10.52
N VAL A 17 -17.38 -0.45 -9.30
CA VAL A 17 -18.18 -1.65 -8.99
C VAL A 17 -19.54 -1.61 -9.69
N ARG A 18 -20.23 -0.47 -9.68
CA ARG A 18 -21.52 -0.31 -10.37
C ARG A 18 -21.44 -0.55 -11.88
N GLN A 19 -20.30 -0.25 -12.51
CA GLN A 19 -20.09 -0.53 -13.93
C GLN A 19 -19.87 -2.02 -14.24
N ASN A 20 -19.55 -2.84 -13.23
CA ASN A 20 -19.15 -4.23 -13.41
C ASN A 20 -20.10 -5.24 -12.73
N LEU A 21 -20.99 -4.80 -11.85
CA LEU A 21 -21.97 -5.64 -11.15
C LEU A 21 -23.41 -5.20 -11.47
N PRO A 22 -24.37 -6.14 -11.55
CA PRO A 22 -25.79 -5.80 -11.71
C PRO A 22 -26.31 -4.99 -10.51
N GLU A 23 -27.19 -4.01 -10.78
CA GLU A 23 -27.58 -2.90 -9.89
C GLU A 23 -28.42 -3.26 -8.64
N GLU A 24 -28.30 -4.47 -8.07
CA GLU A 24 -29.24 -4.92 -7.02
C GLU A 24 -28.84 -4.56 -5.57
N GLU A 25 -27.64 -4.03 -5.30
CA GLU A 25 -27.17 -3.76 -3.93
C GLU A 25 -26.91 -2.28 -3.60
N GLU A 26 -27.44 -1.86 -2.43
CA GLU A 26 -27.39 -0.47 -1.90
C GLU A 26 -25.97 -0.02 -1.48
N ASP A 27 -25.09 -0.97 -1.15
CA ASP A 27 -23.64 -0.80 -1.05
C ASP A 27 -22.96 -2.08 -1.55
N ALA A 28 -22.92 -2.23 -2.87
CA ALA A 28 -22.24 -3.35 -3.55
C ALA A 28 -20.77 -3.51 -3.17
N THR A 29 -20.19 -2.55 -2.44
CA THR A 29 -18.79 -2.61 -2.02
C THR A 29 -18.59 -3.09 -0.58
N PHE A 30 -19.66 -3.21 0.22
CA PHE A 30 -19.59 -3.38 1.67
C PHE A 30 -18.72 -4.58 2.10
N ASP A 31 -18.83 -5.70 1.38
CA ASP A 31 -18.11 -6.94 1.71
C ASP A 31 -16.67 -7.00 1.17
N PHE A 32 -16.22 -5.99 0.41
CA PHE A 32 -14.88 -5.99 -0.15
C PHE A 32 -13.86 -5.37 0.80
N GLN A 33 -12.79 -6.12 1.06
CA GLN A 33 -11.56 -5.56 1.60
C GLN A 33 -10.91 -4.65 0.57
N VAL A 34 -10.39 -3.51 1.05
CA VAL A 34 -9.71 -2.52 0.22
C VAL A 34 -8.21 -2.62 0.44
N ILE A 35 -7.47 -2.81 -0.65
CA ILE A 35 -6.01 -2.78 -0.66
C ILE A 35 -5.58 -1.54 -1.44
N LEU A 36 -4.81 -0.66 -0.81
CA LEU A 36 -4.30 0.55 -1.43
C LEU A 36 -2.86 0.33 -1.87
N VAL A 37 -2.56 0.62 -3.14
CA VAL A 37 -1.23 0.49 -3.71
C VAL A 37 -0.83 1.83 -4.32
N GLY A 38 0.15 2.49 -3.71
CA GLY A 38 0.75 3.71 -4.21
C GLY A 38 2.02 3.38 -4.97
N PHE A 39 2.11 3.80 -6.22
CA PHE A 39 3.33 3.70 -7.01
C PHE A 39 3.82 5.10 -7.41
N SER A 40 5.12 5.37 -7.32
CA SER A 40 5.72 6.67 -7.65
C SER A 40 4.99 7.80 -6.89
N LYS A 41 4.40 8.78 -7.59
CA LYS A 41 3.59 9.86 -6.97
C LYS A 41 2.34 9.38 -6.24
N GLY A 42 1.87 8.15 -6.50
CA GLY A 42 0.79 7.54 -5.73
C GLY A 42 1.12 7.38 -4.25
N CYS A 43 2.40 7.26 -3.89
CA CYS A 43 2.86 7.24 -2.49
C CYS A 43 2.53 8.56 -1.75
N VAL A 44 2.57 9.71 -2.43
CA VAL A 44 2.19 11.01 -1.85
C VAL A 44 0.68 11.03 -1.55
N VAL A 45 -0.13 10.44 -2.44
CA VAL A 45 -1.57 10.33 -2.23
C VAL A 45 -1.88 9.41 -1.04
N LEU A 46 -1.16 8.29 -0.90
CA LEU A 46 -1.29 7.44 0.29
C LEU A 46 -0.95 8.19 1.57
N ASN A 47 0.10 9.01 1.56
CA ASN A 47 0.46 9.82 2.71
C ASN A 47 -0.69 10.76 3.09
N GLN A 48 -1.29 11.45 2.11
CA GLN A 48 -2.44 12.34 2.31
C GLN A 48 -3.67 11.59 2.85
N ILE A 49 -3.95 10.39 2.33
CA ILE A 49 -5.03 9.53 2.83
C ILE A 49 -4.86 9.24 4.32
N ILE A 50 -3.64 8.99 4.80
CA ILE A 50 -3.42 8.68 6.24
C ILE A 50 -3.77 9.87 7.13
N TYR A 51 -3.43 11.09 6.70
CA TYR A 51 -3.86 12.29 7.43
C TYR A 51 -5.39 12.36 7.51
N GLU A 52 -6.09 12.05 6.42
CA GLU A 52 -7.55 12.02 6.42
C GLU A 52 -8.13 10.86 7.25
N LEU A 53 -7.55 9.65 7.22
CA LEU A 53 -8.02 8.50 8.00
C LEU A 53 -8.05 8.80 9.50
N SER A 54 -7.05 9.52 10.00
CA SER A 54 -7.02 9.95 11.40
C SER A 54 -8.22 10.84 11.78
N MET A 55 -8.73 11.63 10.83
CA MET A 55 -9.88 12.49 11.00
C MET A 55 -11.19 11.72 10.81
N VAL A 56 -11.23 10.77 9.87
CA VAL A 56 -12.39 9.89 9.63
C VAL A 56 -12.72 9.09 10.90
N SER A 57 -11.70 8.54 11.57
CA SER A 57 -11.90 7.79 12.81
C SER A 57 -12.36 8.63 14.01
N ALA A 58 -12.37 9.96 13.89
CA ALA A 58 -13.00 10.84 14.88
C ALA A 58 -14.54 10.80 14.81
N GLY A 59 -15.12 10.04 13.87
CA GLY A 59 -16.56 9.72 13.84
C GLY A 59 -17.43 10.78 13.16
N VAL A 60 -16.86 11.64 12.33
CA VAL A 60 -17.59 12.72 11.64
C VAL A 60 -18.57 12.17 10.59
N ASP A 61 -18.22 11.06 9.92
CA ASP A 61 -19.05 10.41 8.91
C ASP A 61 -19.02 8.88 9.10
N PRO A 62 -20.13 8.26 9.55
CA PRO A 62 -20.21 6.81 9.76
C PRO A 62 -19.99 5.99 8.49
N ARG A 63 -20.45 6.47 7.33
CA ARG A 63 -20.30 5.77 6.06
C ARG A 63 -18.86 5.81 5.58
N LEU A 64 -18.18 6.92 5.80
CA LEU A 64 -16.76 7.04 5.50
C LEU A 64 -15.90 6.24 6.47
N ASN A 65 -16.29 6.16 7.73
CA ASN A 65 -15.64 5.31 8.72
C ASN A 65 -15.77 3.81 8.38
N ALA A 66 -16.95 3.37 7.92
CA ALA A 66 -17.15 2.00 7.43
C ALA A 66 -16.29 1.69 6.19
N PHE A 67 -16.13 2.65 5.27
CA PHE A 67 -15.19 2.50 4.16
C PHE A 67 -13.73 2.40 4.65
N ALA A 68 -13.31 3.32 5.52
CA ALA A 68 -11.96 3.35 6.07
C ALA A 68 -11.60 2.07 6.81
N SER A 69 -12.53 1.49 7.58
CA SER A 69 -12.30 0.22 8.29
C SER A 69 -12.09 -0.99 7.39
N ARG A 70 -12.43 -0.89 6.10
CA ARG A 70 -12.21 -1.96 5.11
C ARG A 70 -10.82 -1.93 4.51
N ILE A 71 -10.03 -0.88 4.74
CA ILE A 71 -8.65 -0.79 4.25
C ILE A 71 -7.80 -1.79 5.04
N SER A 72 -7.54 -2.95 4.43
CA SER A 72 -6.83 -4.05 5.10
C SER A 72 -5.32 -3.97 4.89
N THR A 73 -4.89 -3.40 3.76
CA THR A 73 -3.47 -3.30 3.41
C THR A 73 -3.13 -2.02 2.67
N MET A 74 -1.96 -1.44 2.97
CA MET A 74 -1.37 -0.35 2.20
C MET A 74 0.04 -0.70 1.71
N TYR A 75 0.31 -0.44 0.42
CA TYR A 75 1.59 -0.67 -0.24
C TYR A 75 2.18 0.65 -0.74
N TRP A 76 3.41 0.96 -0.32
CA TRP A 76 4.25 1.97 -0.96
C TRP A 76 5.20 1.27 -1.92
N LEU A 77 5.09 1.56 -3.21
CA LEU A 77 5.94 1.02 -4.26
C LEU A 77 6.74 2.18 -4.87
N ASP A 78 8.06 2.13 -4.74
CA ASP A 78 8.98 3.05 -5.42
C ASP A 78 8.66 4.54 -5.17
N GLY A 79 8.35 4.90 -3.91
CA GLY A 79 7.83 6.23 -3.52
C GLY A 79 8.84 7.38 -3.39
N GLY A 80 10.13 7.14 -3.66
CA GLY A 80 11.23 8.06 -3.39
C GLY A 80 11.62 9.01 -4.54
N HIS A 81 10.71 9.37 -5.45
CA HIS A 81 11.08 10.23 -6.58
C HIS A 81 10.97 11.73 -6.24
N SER A 82 12.12 12.38 -6.06
CA SER A 82 12.34 13.84 -6.18
C SER A 82 11.42 14.77 -5.37
N GLY A 83 10.93 14.33 -4.21
CA GLY A 83 10.22 15.20 -3.27
C GLY A 83 11.18 15.76 -2.23
N GLU A 84 11.44 17.06 -2.26
CA GLU A 84 12.33 17.75 -1.32
C GLU A 84 11.83 17.72 0.15
N SER A 85 10.59 17.26 0.42
CA SER A 85 10.00 17.07 1.75
C SER A 85 8.74 16.18 1.72
N ASN A 86 8.33 15.62 2.88
CA ASN A 86 7.09 14.82 3.09
C ASN A 86 6.95 13.51 2.29
N THR A 87 8.06 12.95 1.81
CA THR A 87 8.09 11.60 1.21
C THR A 87 7.58 10.53 2.16
N TRP A 88 7.84 10.71 3.46
CA TRP A 88 7.42 9.81 4.53
C TRP A 88 6.62 10.56 5.57
N ILE A 89 5.64 9.89 6.17
CA ILE A 89 4.97 10.38 7.36
C ILE A 89 5.88 10.12 8.55
N THR A 90 6.30 11.20 9.20
CA THR A 90 7.19 11.13 10.38
C THR A 90 6.47 11.50 11.68
N ASP A 91 5.27 12.05 11.58
CA ASP A 91 4.48 12.44 12.76
C ASP A 91 3.87 11.19 13.42
N GLU A 92 4.30 10.93 14.65
CA GLU A 92 3.96 9.75 15.45
C GLU A 92 2.45 9.58 15.64
N LYS A 93 1.68 10.68 15.71
CA LYS A 93 0.22 10.61 15.89
C LYS A 93 -0.43 9.86 14.72
N PHE A 94 -0.01 10.16 13.51
CA PHE A 94 -0.56 9.54 12.30
C PHE A 94 -0.02 8.14 12.09
N LEU A 95 1.24 7.88 12.44
CA LEU A 95 1.82 6.53 12.42
C LEU A 95 1.13 5.59 13.41
N TYR A 96 0.85 6.06 14.62
CA TYR A 96 0.12 5.28 15.63
C TYR A 96 -1.30 4.97 15.17
N HIS A 97 -2.01 5.97 14.62
CA HIS A 97 -3.34 5.76 14.05
C HIS A 97 -3.29 4.74 12.90
N LEU A 98 -2.35 4.89 11.97
CA LEU A 98 -2.15 3.96 10.86
C LEU A 98 -1.93 2.52 11.37
N ALA A 99 -0.98 2.31 12.28
CA ALA A 99 -0.64 1.00 12.82
C ALA A 99 -1.82 0.35 13.58
N LYS A 100 -2.68 1.15 14.20
CA LYS A 100 -3.87 0.67 14.90
C LYS A 100 -4.99 0.24 13.96
N HIS A 101 -5.15 0.90 12.82
CA HIS A 101 -6.32 0.77 11.96
C HIS A 101 -6.08 0.03 10.64
N VAL A 102 -4.83 -0.09 10.19
CA VAL A 102 -4.46 -0.80 8.97
C VAL A 102 -3.64 -2.05 9.34
N PRO A 103 -4.19 -3.27 9.21
CA PRO A 103 -3.54 -4.50 9.66
C PRO A 103 -2.20 -4.82 8.98
N SER A 104 -2.05 -4.45 7.71
CA SER A 104 -0.84 -4.77 6.92
C SER A 104 -0.29 -3.53 6.22
N ILE A 105 0.97 -3.22 6.46
CA ILE A 105 1.69 -2.11 5.85
C ILE A 105 2.90 -2.70 5.14
N ARG A 106 3.07 -2.40 3.85
CA ARG A 106 4.18 -2.91 3.04
C ARG A 106 4.87 -1.77 2.31
N VAL A 107 6.19 -1.74 2.42
CA VAL A 107 7.03 -0.75 1.75
C VAL A 107 8.00 -1.49 0.87
N HIS A 108 7.92 -1.25 -0.43
CA HIS A 108 8.81 -1.78 -1.45
C HIS A 108 9.53 -0.61 -2.11
N VAL A 109 10.84 -0.57 -1.91
CA VAL A 109 11.72 0.40 -2.52
C VAL A 109 12.58 -0.30 -3.56
N THR A 110 12.89 0.39 -4.65
CA THR A 110 13.85 -0.13 -5.62
C THR A 110 15.26 0.00 -5.05
N PRO A 111 16.22 -0.87 -5.43
CA PRO A 111 17.61 -0.71 -5.03
C PRO A 111 18.18 0.68 -5.33
N TYR A 112 17.68 1.36 -6.38
CA TYR A 112 18.04 2.73 -6.72
C TYR A 112 17.71 3.74 -5.62
N GLN A 113 16.61 3.55 -4.87
CA GLN A 113 16.19 4.42 -3.77
C GLN A 113 16.96 4.18 -2.47
N ILE A 114 17.60 3.01 -2.36
CA ILE A 114 18.44 2.66 -1.21
C ILE A 114 19.91 3.06 -1.47
N LYS A 115 20.35 3.08 -2.73
CA LYS A 115 21.77 3.19 -3.14
C LYS A 115 22.26 4.60 -3.50
N GLU A 116 21.72 5.68 -2.93
CA GLU A 116 22.43 6.96 -2.99
C GLU A 116 23.61 7.07 -2.00
N HIS A 117 23.81 6.08 -1.11
CA HIS A 117 24.88 6.14 -0.11
C HIS A 117 26.09 5.21 -0.34
N ASP A 118 26.02 4.23 -1.25
CA ASP A 118 27.14 3.32 -1.53
C ASP A 118 27.28 3.06 -3.04
N ALA A 119 28.23 3.77 -3.65
CA ALA A 119 28.70 3.48 -4.99
C ALA A 119 29.34 2.08 -5.01
N ALA A 120 28.93 1.28 -6.01
CA ALA A 120 29.39 -0.08 -6.32
C ALA A 120 28.77 -1.21 -5.46
N VAL A 121 27.59 -1.69 -5.86
CA VAL A 121 27.17 -3.04 -5.49
C VAL A 121 26.65 -3.78 -6.72
N ASP A 122 27.37 -4.84 -7.04
CA ASP A 122 27.11 -5.88 -8.03
C ASP A 122 25.64 -6.35 -8.00
N TRP A 123 24.99 -6.34 -9.17
CA TRP A 123 23.54 -6.35 -9.29
C TRP A 123 22.90 -7.70 -8.96
N GLU A 124 23.63 -8.80 -9.15
CA GLU A 124 23.15 -10.15 -8.82
C GLU A 124 22.95 -10.33 -7.31
N ARG A 125 23.74 -9.64 -6.48
CA ARG A 125 23.66 -9.72 -5.02
C ARG A 125 22.55 -8.83 -4.45
N ALA A 126 22.14 -7.78 -5.16
CA ALA A 126 21.08 -6.87 -4.71
C ALA A 126 19.68 -7.51 -4.79
N GLU A 127 19.43 -8.36 -5.79
CA GLU A 127 18.19 -9.14 -5.87
C GLU A 127 18.12 -10.19 -4.75
N GLU A 128 19.25 -10.79 -4.39
CA GLU A 128 19.36 -11.74 -3.27
C GLU A 128 19.06 -11.06 -1.93
N VAL A 129 19.63 -9.88 -1.65
CA VAL A 129 19.37 -9.13 -0.40
C VAL A 129 17.92 -8.64 -0.29
N CYS A 130 17.30 -8.24 -1.40
CA CYS A 130 15.88 -7.87 -1.42
C CYS A 130 14.97 -9.09 -1.21
N GLY A 131 15.38 -10.25 -1.74
CA GLY A 131 14.76 -11.55 -1.51
C GLY A 131 14.92 -12.04 -0.07
N GLU A 132 16.11 -11.91 0.52
CA GLU A 132 16.43 -12.26 1.90
C GLU A 132 15.71 -11.35 2.90
N SER A 133 15.64 -10.04 2.63
CA SER A 133 14.85 -9.11 3.43
C SER A 133 13.36 -9.48 3.39
N SER A 134 12.82 -9.83 2.21
CA SER A 134 11.47 -10.39 2.08
C SER A 134 11.29 -11.73 2.83
N LEU A 135 12.33 -12.56 2.93
CA LEU A 135 12.30 -13.82 3.67
C LEU A 135 12.41 -13.60 5.19
N ALA A 136 13.20 -12.63 5.65
CA ALA A 136 13.31 -12.24 7.05
C ALA A 136 12.01 -11.63 7.58
N TRP A 137 11.35 -10.78 6.78
CA TRP A 137 10.01 -10.28 7.07
C TRP A 137 8.95 -11.40 7.06
N ARG A 138 9.09 -12.43 6.22
CA ARG A 138 8.21 -13.62 6.21
C ARG A 138 8.47 -14.59 7.35
N GLN A 139 9.67 -14.63 7.95
CA GLN A 139 9.92 -15.50 9.11
C GLN A 139 9.27 -14.96 10.39
N HIS A 140 9.02 -13.66 10.48
CA HIS A 140 8.27 -13.04 11.58
C HIS A 140 6.74 -13.19 11.49
N GLN A 141 6.22 -13.66 10.35
CA GLN A 141 4.78 -13.87 10.12
C GLN A 141 4.59 -15.34 9.67
N GLY A 142 4.07 -16.17 10.58
CA GLY A 142 3.99 -17.63 10.47
C GLY A 142 3.74 -18.23 9.07
N GLN A 143 4.48 -19.31 8.82
CA GLN A 143 4.56 -20.10 7.59
C GLN A 143 3.19 -20.43 6.94
N SER A 144 3.09 -20.21 5.63
CA SER A 144 2.41 -21.16 4.74
C SER A 144 3.15 -21.24 3.40
N SER A 145 3.29 -22.47 2.93
CA SER A 145 4.22 -22.95 1.91
C SER A 145 3.90 -22.48 0.49
N PHE A 146 4.92 -22.07 -0.27
CA PHE A 146 4.84 -22.01 -1.74
C PHE A 146 5.93 -22.88 -2.37
N SER A 147 5.49 -23.84 -3.17
CA SER A 147 6.29 -24.77 -3.97
C SER A 147 6.89 -24.04 -5.18
N ARG A 148 8.23 -24.10 -5.29
CA ARG A 148 9.00 -23.48 -6.37
C ARG A 148 8.96 -24.38 -7.61
N GLN A 149 8.02 -24.16 -8.53
CA GLN A 149 8.15 -24.71 -9.89
C GLN A 149 9.15 -23.85 -10.67
N ARG A 150 10.39 -24.34 -10.82
CA ARG A 150 11.34 -23.84 -11.82
C ARG A 150 10.99 -24.49 -13.16
N SER A 151 10.39 -23.74 -14.07
CA SER A 151 10.32 -24.10 -15.49
C SER A 151 11.48 -23.43 -16.22
N LEU A 152 12.49 -24.24 -16.55
CA LEU A 152 13.55 -23.90 -17.51
C LEU A 152 12.97 -23.88 -18.92
N SER A 153 13.19 -22.80 -19.67
CA SER A 153 13.60 -22.91 -21.07
C SER A 153 14.35 -21.65 -21.50
N ARG A 154 15.62 -21.86 -21.85
CA ARG A 154 16.43 -20.91 -22.61
C ARG A 154 15.90 -20.87 -24.04
N ILE A 155 15.71 -19.68 -24.58
CA ILE A 155 15.64 -19.46 -26.03
C ILE A 155 16.89 -18.67 -26.41
N PRO A 156 17.72 -19.19 -27.31
CA PRO A 156 18.43 -18.32 -28.24
C PRO A 156 18.01 -18.63 -29.68
N LEU A 157 17.90 -17.54 -30.45
CA LEU A 157 17.75 -17.49 -31.91
C LEU A 157 18.95 -18.13 -32.62
#